data_AF-K1YRV9-F1
#
_entry.id   AF-K1YRV9-F1
#
_cell.length_a   1.000
_cell.length_b   1.000
_cell.length_c   1.000
_cell.angle_alpha   90.00
_cell.angle_beta   90.00
_cell.angle_gamma   90.00
#
_symmetry.space_group_name_H-M   'P 1'
#
loop_
_entity.id
_entity.type
_entity.pdbx_description
1 polymer ?
#
loop_
_entity_poly.entity_id
_entity_poly.type
_entity_poly.pdbx_seq_one_letter_code
_entity_poly.pdbx_strand_id
1 'polypeptide(L)'
;ACVLMKNRLPEKMHSIKMGTNDLQFSVLDKRKNNQVFDVLTIKHNTKAHEILTQLKNEILKTFISFTKDKYPILITGNVENFINLDKFIENEKTTHLLSDEKLEENKKIKSQAISIGLALTMFSNESEIVQFRNQEFAGSKKIFEFGKKIFNFCSIILFILIAFYTISSWIIARKETLLCKNLQQICELENKELNKDENIHISNPYYAIDKYEKKLLKETKDFPYFLKTTNVSKSLSWINNHEQLKAAEILYFNYDLEKYPNVTEKKEPYIVKVELEFKTKTPAIARCFYDSLTKGEGLVDPGDEITWEVLNDHYKTSFYLKSDNPKK
;
A
#
# COMPACT_ATOMS: atom_id res chain seq x y z
N ALA A 1 4.38 31.17 -34.17
CA ALA A 1 3.12 31.79 -34.61
C ALA A 1 3.01 33.19 -34.00
N CYS A 2 2.43 34.14 -34.72
CA CYS A 2 2.19 35.51 -34.26
C CYS A 2 0.68 35.70 -34.06
N VAL A 3 0.30 36.28 -32.93
CA VAL A 3 -1.11 36.51 -32.56
C VAL A 3 -1.25 37.97 -32.14
N LEU A 4 -2.18 38.70 -32.76
CA LEU A 4 -2.59 40.02 -32.31
C LEU A 4 -3.70 39.88 -31.28
N MET A 5 -3.46 40.39 -30.07
CA MET A 5 -4.44 40.42 -29.00
C MET A 5 -5.01 41.83 -28.87
N LYS A 6 -6.34 41.98 -28.94
CA LYS A 6 -7.04 43.24 -28.70
C LYS A 6 -8.14 43.01 -27.67
N ASN A 7 -8.21 43.85 -26.64
CA ASN A 7 -9.14 43.68 -25.52
C ASN A 7 -9.12 42.27 -24.91
N ARG A 8 -7.92 41.67 -24.78
CA ARG A 8 -7.68 40.30 -24.27
C ARG A 8 -8.21 39.15 -25.14
N LEU A 9 -8.70 39.43 -26.35
CA LEU A 9 -9.13 38.41 -27.31
C LEU A 9 -8.18 38.35 -28.52
N PRO A 10 -7.95 37.16 -29.09
CA PRO A 10 -7.17 37.02 -30.32
C PRO A 10 -7.98 37.55 -31.51
N GLU A 11 -7.47 38.58 -32.19
CA GLU A 11 -8.15 39.19 -33.35
C GLU A 11 -7.59 38.64 -34.68
N LYS A 12 -6.26 38.50 -34.77
CA LYS A 12 -5.57 37.99 -35.96
C LYS A 12 -4.49 37.00 -35.56
N MET A 13 -4.27 35.99 -36.39
CA MET A 13 -3.23 34.98 -36.20
C MET A 13 -2.54 34.67 -37.52
N HIS A 14 -1.22 34.48 -37.46
CA HIS A 14 -0.42 34.04 -38.58
C HIS A 14 0.62 33.02 -38.11
N SER A 15 0.70 31.89 -38.81
CA SER A 15 1.67 30.85 -38.49
C SER A 15 2.91 31.00 -39.38
N ILE A 16 4.03 31.37 -38.77
CA ILE A 16 5.34 31.37 -39.42
C ILE A 16 5.89 29.94 -39.34
N LYS A 17 6.27 29.38 -40.49
CA LYS A 17 6.76 27.99 -40.62
C LYS A 17 8.19 27.77 -40.08
N MET A 18 8.91 28.84 -39.73
CA MET A 18 10.26 28.78 -39.18
C MET A 18 10.22 28.68 -37.65
N GLY A 19 11.04 27.79 -37.09
CA GLY A 19 11.08 27.53 -35.65
C GLY A 19 12.48 27.52 -35.05
N THR A 20 12.55 27.27 -33.74
CA THR A 20 13.81 27.15 -32.99
C THR A 20 14.67 26.00 -33.47
N ASN A 21 14.06 24.95 -34.03
CA ASN A 21 14.77 23.81 -34.59
C ASN A 21 15.61 24.23 -35.80
N ASP A 22 15.08 25.07 -36.69
CA ASP A 22 15.81 25.55 -37.87
C ASP A 22 17.03 26.41 -37.48
N LEU A 23 16.88 27.18 -36.40
CA LEU A 23 17.97 27.95 -35.80
C LEU A 23 19.00 27.07 -35.10
N GLN A 24 18.57 26.03 -34.38
CA GLN A 24 19.48 25.08 -33.75
C GLN A 24 20.28 24.28 -34.78
N PHE A 25 19.65 23.80 -35.86
CA PHE A 25 20.34 23.06 -36.91
C PHE A 25 21.35 23.91 -37.70
N SER A 26 21.19 25.22 -37.75
CA SER A 26 22.08 26.13 -38.47
C SER A 26 23.23 26.69 -37.62
N VAL A 27 23.07 26.72 -36.30
CA VAL A 27 24.07 27.20 -35.33
C VAL A 27 24.88 26.03 -34.73
N LEU A 28 24.27 24.87 -34.51
CA LEU A 28 24.89 23.74 -33.83
C LEU A 28 25.42 22.70 -34.81
N ASP A 29 26.75 22.65 -34.94
CA ASP A 29 27.46 21.41 -35.26
C ASP A 29 27.20 20.40 -34.12
N LYS A 30 26.09 19.66 -34.19
CA LYS A 30 25.67 18.40 -33.52
C LYS A 30 26.15 18.04 -32.08
N ARG A 31 26.88 18.88 -31.33
CA ARG A 31 27.69 18.43 -30.18
C ARG A 31 27.47 19.18 -28.86
N LYS A 32 26.72 20.29 -28.82
CA LYS A 32 26.46 21.00 -27.54
C LYS A 32 25.03 21.57 -27.45
N ASN A 33 24.09 20.76 -26.96
CA ASN A 33 22.68 21.13 -26.82
C ASN A 33 22.37 22.21 -25.75
N ASN A 34 23.37 22.71 -25.00
CA ASN A 34 23.15 23.61 -23.84
C ASN A 34 23.93 24.94 -23.93
N GLN A 35 24.38 25.37 -25.11
CA GLN A 35 25.01 26.69 -25.23
C GLN A 35 23.95 27.77 -25.40
N VAL A 36 24.07 28.82 -24.57
CA VAL A 36 23.26 30.02 -24.69
C VAL A 36 23.90 30.92 -25.76
N PHE A 37 23.10 31.35 -26.74
CA PHE A 37 23.55 32.14 -27.89
C PHE A 37 23.13 33.60 -27.74
N ASP A 38 24.07 34.52 -27.81
CA ASP A 38 23.76 35.96 -27.92
C ASP A 38 23.55 36.33 -29.39
N VAL A 39 22.29 36.63 -29.72
CA VAL A 39 21.82 36.92 -31.09
C VAL A 39 22.54 38.12 -31.70
N LEU A 40 22.99 39.08 -30.89
CA LEU A 40 23.66 40.30 -31.36
C LEU A 40 25.12 40.06 -31.80
N THR A 41 25.73 38.98 -31.33
CA THR A 41 27.16 38.68 -31.57
C THR A 41 27.40 37.77 -32.78
N ILE A 42 26.32 37.29 -33.42
CA ILE A 42 26.40 36.36 -34.53
C ILE A 42 27.00 37.06 -35.76
N LYS A 43 28.07 36.49 -36.31
CA LYS A 43 28.73 37.01 -37.52
C LYS A 43 27.75 37.05 -38.70
N HIS A 44 27.75 38.16 -39.42
CA HIS A 44 26.83 38.46 -40.53
C HIS A 44 26.85 37.43 -41.70
N ASN A 45 27.89 36.59 -41.82
CA ASN A 45 28.05 35.59 -42.90
C ASN A 45 27.76 34.14 -42.49
N THR A 46 27.00 33.92 -41.42
CA THR A 46 26.62 32.57 -40.98
C THR A 46 25.20 32.24 -41.44
N LYS A 47 24.94 30.96 -41.78
CA LYS A 47 23.58 30.48 -42.10
C LYS A 47 22.56 30.82 -41.00
N ALA A 48 23.01 30.86 -39.75
CA ALA A 48 22.21 31.29 -38.61
C ALA A 48 21.74 32.75 -38.72
N HIS A 49 22.62 33.66 -39.17
CA HIS A 49 22.26 35.07 -39.37
C HIS A 49 21.24 35.23 -40.51
N GLU A 50 21.37 34.48 -41.60
CA GLU A 50 20.40 34.48 -42.70
C GLU A 50 19.01 34.02 -42.22
N ILE A 51 18.95 32.95 -41.43
CA ILE A 51 17.68 32.45 -40.87
C ILE A 51 17.08 33.45 -39.87
N LEU A 52 17.89 34.09 -39.03
CA LEU A 52 17.43 35.12 -38.09
C LEU A 52 16.91 36.38 -38.80
N THR A 53 17.58 36.81 -39.86
CA THR A 53 17.13 37.95 -40.68
C THR A 53 15.86 37.62 -41.45
N GLN A 54 15.73 36.39 -41.97
CA GLN A 54 14.49 35.91 -42.58
C GLN A 54 13.34 35.88 -41.56
N LEU A 55 13.59 35.35 -40.35
CA LEU A 55 12.61 35.36 -39.25
C LEU A 55 12.17 36.80 -38.91
N LYS A 56 13.13 37.72 -38.76
CA LYS A 56 12.86 39.14 -38.49
C LYS A 56 11.98 39.75 -39.57
N ASN A 57 12.28 39.49 -40.84
CA ASN A 57 11.50 40.01 -41.96
C ASN A 57 10.08 39.44 -41.99
N GLU A 58 9.88 38.15 -41.72
CA GLU A 58 8.55 37.55 -41.63
C GLU A 58 7.75 38.11 -40.44
N ILE A 59 8.39 38.33 -39.29
CA ILE A 59 7.75 38.99 -38.14
C ILE A 59 7.34 40.42 -38.49
N LEU A 60 8.19 41.19 -39.18
CA LEU A 60 7.85 42.56 -39.60
C LEU A 60 6.72 42.60 -40.63
N LYS A 61 6.73 41.71 -41.64
CA LYS A 61 5.64 41.58 -42.61
C LYS A 61 4.32 41.24 -41.94
N THR A 62 4.34 40.28 -41.01
CA THR A 62 3.13 39.88 -40.27
C THR A 62 2.63 41.00 -39.36
N PHE A 63 3.53 41.73 -38.71
CA PHE A 63 3.18 42.90 -37.90
C PHE A 63 2.49 43.99 -38.75
N ILE A 64 3.07 44.36 -39.89
CA ILE A 64 2.49 45.36 -40.82
C ILE A 64 1.11 44.91 -41.34
N SER A 65 0.93 43.61 -41.57
CA SER A 65 -0.37 43.03 -41.97
C SER A 65 -1.41 43.10 -40.85
N PHE A 66 -0.98 42.99 -39.60
CA PHE A 66 -1.86 43.04 -38.44
C PHE A 66 -2.32 44.46 -38.14
N THR A 67 -1.38 45.41 -38.00
CA THR A 67 -1.67 46.77 -37.53
C THR A 67 -0.72 47.81 -38.12
N LYS A 68 -1.22 49.04 -38.30
CA LYS A 68 -0.38 50.21 -38.64
C LYS A 68 0.16 50.93 -37.40
N ASP A 69 -0.46 50.71 -36.25
CA ASP A 69 -0.09 51.35 -34.98
C ASP A 69 1.01 50.56 -34.26
N LYS A 70 1.69 51.23 -33.32
CA LYS A 70 2.69 50.62 -32.45
C LYS A 70 1.99 49.80 -31.36
N TYR A 71 2.30 48.50 -31.32
CA TYR A 71 1.83 47.60 -30.27
C TYR A 71 3.02 47.02 -29.51
N PRO A 72 2.83 46.74 -28.22
CA PRO A 72 3.83 46.04 -27.46
C PRO A 72 3.97 44.59 -27.93
N ILE A 73 5.20 44.09 -28.01
CA ILE A 73 5.49 42.70 -28.37
C ILE A 73 5.81 41.88 -27.11
N LEU A 74 5.20 40.70 -27.05
CA LEU A 74 5.54 39.64 -26.10
C LEU A 74 6.03 38.40 -26.87
N ILE A 75 7.20 37.92 -26.53
CA ILE A 75 7.78 36.69 -27.10
C ILE A 75 7.63 35.56 -26.07
N THR A 76 7.04 34.45 -26.50
CA THR A 76 6.78 33.26 -25.68
C THR A 76 7.30 31.99 -26.38
N GLY A 77 7.58 30.94 -25.61
CA GLY A 77 8.07 29.65 -26.10
C GLY A 77 9.51 29.35 -25.67
N ASN A 78 10.12 28.32 -26.29
CA ASN A 78 11.48 27.89 -25.95
C ASN A 78 12.55 28.85 -26.52
N VAL A 79 12.67 30.00 -25.89
CA VAL A 79 13.62 31.07 -26.26
C VAL A 79 14.77 31.19 -25.25
N GLU A 80 14.84 30.26 -24.29
CA GLU A 80 15.83 30.27 -23.19
C GLU A 80 17.28 30.25 -23.71
N ASN A 81 17.49 29.65 -24.89
CA ASN A 81 18.80 29.53 -25.52
C ASN A 81 19.22 30.78 -26.32
N PHE A 82 18.36 31.79 -26.47
CA PHE A 82 18.65 32.98 -27.27
C PHE A 82 18.60 34.25 -26.39
N ILE A 83 19.78 34.79 -26.05
CA ILE A 83 19.90 36.08 -25.35
C ILE A 83 19.72 37.21 -26.38
N ASN A 84 19.08 38.30 -25.95
CA ASN A 84 18.87 39.53 -26.74
C ASN A 84 18.05 39.35 -28.04
N LEU A 85 17.28 38.25 -28.19
CA LEU A 85 16.38 38.08 -29.32
C LEU A 85 15.36 39.22 -29.41
N ASP A 86 14.84 39.62 -28.25
CA ASP A 86 13.90 40.72 -28.06
C ASP A 86 14.44 42.03 -28.67
N LYS A 87 15.69 42.39 -28.35
CA LYS A 87 16.39 43.56 -28.89
C LYS A 87 16.69 43.45 -30.38
N PHE A 88 16.95 42.24 -30.88
CA PHE A 88 17.22 42.02 -32.31
C PHE A 88 15.97 42.22 -33.17
N ILE A 89 14.80 41.87 -32.64
CA ILE A 89 13.50 42.00 -33.32
C ILE A 89 12.95 43.43 -33.18
N GLU A 90 13.30 44.13 -32.10
CA GLU A 90 12.92 45.52 -31.87
C GLU A 90 13.28 46.41 -33.07
N ASN A 91 12.31 47.21 -33.49
CA ASN A 91 12.45 48.17 -34.56
C ASN A 91 11.68 49.43 -34.16
N GLU A 92 12.42 50.53 -34.01
CA GLU A 92 11.96 51.82 -33.50
C GLU A 92 10.67 52.34 -34.17
N LYS A 93 10.39 51.91 -35.41
CA LYS A 93 9.24 52.35 -36.19
C LYS A 93 7.98 51.52 -35.97
N THR A 94 8.08 50.24 -35.62
CA THR A 94 6.95 49.30 -35.67
C THR A 94 6.68 48.58 -34.36
N THR A 95 7.71 48.28 -33.57
CA THR A 95 7.59 47.33 -32.46
C THR A 95 8.22 47.91 -31.20
N HIS A 96 7.48 47.93 -30.09
CA HIS A 96 7.99 48.32 -28.77
C HIS A 96 7.99 47.09 -27.87
N LEU A 97 9.04 46.85 -27.09
CA LEU A 97 9.08 45.71 -26.18
C LEU A 97 8.19 45.97 -24.94
N LEU A 98 7.44 44.98 -24.46
CA LEU A 98 6.90 45.02 -23.09
C LEU A 98 8.04 44.72 -22.11
N SER A 99 8.70 45.76 -21.61
CA SER A 99 9.62 45.66 -20.48
C SER A 99 8.80 45.66 -19.19
N ASP A 100 8.28 44.50 -18.81
CA ASP A 100 7.68 44.29 -17.50
C ASP A 100 8.69 43.52 -16.64
N GLU A 101 9.29 44.19 -15.65
CA GLU A 101 10.41 43.68 -14.83
C GLU A 101 10.08 42.31 -14.20
N LYS A 102 8.81 42.09 -13.84
CA LYS A 102 8.32 40.82 -13.26
C LYS A 102 8.28 39.66 -14.25
N LEU A 103 8.16 39.95 -15.54
CA LEU A 103 8.14 38.94 -16.61
C LEU A 103 9.56 38.60 -17.09
N GLU A 104 10.52 39.51 -16.91
CA GLU A 104 11.93 39.25 -17.23
C GLU A 104 12.63 38.38 -16.19
N GLU A 105 12.29 38.52 -14.90
CA GLU A 105 12.85 37.68 -13.83
C GLU A 105 12.53 36.18 -14.02
N ASN A 106 11.42 35.86 -14.68
CA ASN A 106 10.93 34.48 -14.81
C ASN A 106 10.90 33.99 -16.26
N LYS A 107 12.07 33.85 -16.89
CA LYS A 107 12.23 33.27 -18.24
C LYS A 107 11.51 31.92 -18.44
N LYS A 108 11.41 31.11 -17.39
CA LYS A 108 10.66 29.83 -17.40
C LYS A 108 9.14 30.00 -17.61
N ILE A 109 8.56 31.12 -17.19
CA ILE A 109 7.13 31.37 -17.38
C ILE A 109 6.83 31.62 -18.86
N LYS A 110 7.72 32.32 -19.58
CA LYS A 110 7.56 32.57 -21.02
C LYS A 110 7.59 31.27 -21.83
N SER A 111 8.40 30.28 -21.44
CA SER A 111 8.46 28.98 -22.12
C SER A 111 7.23 28.10 -21.85
N GLN A 112 6.60 28.27 -20.69
CA GLN A 112 5.41 27.52 -20.26
C GLN A 112 4.08 28.23 -20.54
N ALA A 113 4.07 29.34 -21.29
CA ALA A 113 2.87 30.15 -21.52
C ALA A 113 1.65 29.36 -22.03
N ILE A 114 1.86 28.38 -22.93
CA ILE A 114 0.78 27.52 -23.44
C ILE A 114 0.24 26.62 -22.33
N SER A 115 1.11 25.99 -21.56
CA SER A 115 0.72 25.11 -20.45
C SER A 115 -0.02 25.88 -19.34
N ILE A 116 0.45 27.09 -19.03
CA ILE A 116 -0.21 27.98 -18.07
C ILE A 116 -1.59 28.38 -18.60
N GLY A 117 -1.69 28.77 -19.88
CA GLY A 117 -2.97 29.08 -20.51
C GLY A 117 -3.96 27.92 -20.46
N LEU A 118 -3.50 26.71 -20.79
CA LEU A 118 -4.31 25.48 -20.69
C LEU A 118 -4.69 25.09 -19.25
N ALA A 119 -3.90 25.46 -18.26
CA ALA A 119 -4.27 25.25 -16.86
C ALA A 119 -5.30 26.28 -16.38
N LEU A 120 -5.15 27.53 -16.83
CA LEU A 120 -6.09 28.62 -16.50
C LEU A 120 -7.46 28.42 -17.12
N THR A 121 -7.60 27.68 -18.22
CA THR A 121 -8.91 27.36 -18.79
C THR A 121 -9.81 26.59 -17.83
N MET A 122 -9.25 25.89 -16.83
CA MET A 122 -10.04 25.23 -15.77
C MET A 122 -10.73 26.23 -14.83
N PHE A 123 -10.25 27.47 -14.76
CA PHE A 123 -10.76 28.52 -13.88
C PHE A 123 -11.56 29.61 -14.62
N SER A 124 -11.55 29.59 -15.95
CA SER A 124 -12.32 30.53 -16.77
C SER A 124 -13.80 30.18 -16.76
N ASN A 125 -14.66 31.20 -16.79
CA ASN A 125 -16.10 31.01 -16.92
C ASN A 125 -16.44 30.26 -18.23
N GLU A 126 -17.40 29.34 -18.16
CA GLU A 126 -17.69 28.32 -19.19
C GLU A 126 -17.98 28.86 -20.60
N SER A 127 -18.34 30.14 -20.74
CA SER A 127 -18.77 30.75 -22.02
C SER A 127 -17.66 30.90 -23.07
N GLU A 128 -16.39 30.80 -22.70
CA GLU A 128 -15.25 30.99 -23.62
C GLU A 128 -14.37 29.73 -23.79
N ILE A 129 -14.76 28.59 -23.19
CA ILE A 129 -13.97 27.36 -23.22
C ILE A 129 -14.30 26.58 -24.51
N VAL A 130 -13.33 26.48 -25.41
CA VAL A 130 -13.44 25.63 -26.59
C VAL A 130 -13.02 24.20 -26.24
N GLN A 131 -14.01 23.32 -26.04
CA GLN A 131 -13.77 21.89 -25.82
C GLN A 131 -13.95 21.11 -27.13
N PHE A 132 -12.83 20.60 -27.67
CA PHE A 132 -12.86 19.75 -28.88
C PHE A 132 -13.28 18.30 -28.62
N ARG A 133 -13.50 17.92 -27.35
CA ARG A 133 -13.99 16.58 -26.99
C ARG A 133 -15.52 16.61 -27.01
N ASN A 134 -16.16 15.71 -27.76
CA ASN A 134 -17.61 15.51 -27.79
C ASN A 134 -18.14 14.94 -26.45
N GLN A 135 -17.94 15.63 -25.34
CA GLN A 135 -18.36 15.23 -23.98
C GLN A 135 -17.84 13.85 -23.50
N GLU A 136 -17.00 13.17 -24.26
CA GLU A 136 -16.40 11.89 -23.89
C GLU A 136 -15.08 12.08 -23.12
N PHE A 137 -15.12 11.77 -21.82
CA PHE A 137 -13.94 11.81 -20.93
C PHE A 137 -12.90 10.74 -21.26
N ALA A 138 -13.31 9.62 -21.86
CA ALA A 138 -12.45 8.49 -22.21
C ALA A 138 -12.82 7.92 -23.59
N GLY A 139 -11.82 7.48 -24.35
CA GLY A 139 -12.05 6.88 -25.67
C GLY A 139 -12.80 5.55 -25.55
N SER A 140 -13.97 5.46 -26.20
CA SER A 140 -14.88 4.30 -26.17
C SER A 140 -14.20 2.94 -26.38
N LYS A 141 -13.19 2.88 -27.27
CA LYS A 141 -12.43 1.65 -27.55
C LYS A 141 -11.70 1.08 -26.32
N LYS A 142 -11.11 1.94 -25.47
CA LYS A 142 -10.36 1.48 -24.30
C LYS A 142 -11.27 0.92 -23.20
N ILE A 143 -12.48 1.46 -23.06
CA ILE A 143 -13.46 0.97 -22.08
C ILE A 143 -13.95 -0.43 -22.48
N PHE A 144 -14.21 -0.65 -23.77
CA PHE A 144 -14.64 -1.96 -24.27
C PHE A 144 -13.56 -3.04 -24.11
N GLU A 145 -12.30 -2.71 -24.42
CA GLU A 145 -11.16 -3.63 -24.23
C GLU A 145 -10.94 -3.97 -22.75
N PHE A 146 -11.13 -2.99 -21.85
CA PHE A 146 -11.04 -3.19 -20.41
C PHE A 146 -12.19 -4.07 -19.89
N GLY A 147 -13.42 -3.82 -20.35
CA GLY A 147 -14.59 -4.64 -20.02
C GLY A 147 -14.43 -6.10 -20.47
N LYS A 148 -13.88 -6.34 -21.66
CA LYS A 148 -13.59 -7.69 -22.17
C LYS A 148 -12.58 -8.44 -21.30
N LYS A 149 -11.53 -7.75 -20.81
CA LYS A 149 -10.55 -8.35 -19.90
C LYS A 149 -11.17 -8.73 -18.56
N ILE A 150 -12.01 -7.88 -17.99
CA ILE A 150 -12.73 -8.18 -16.75
C ILE A 150 -13.67 -9.37 -16.93
N PHE A 151 -14.45 -9.38 -18.02
CA PHE A 151 -15.36 -10.49 -18.30
C PHE A 151 -14.63 -11.83 -18.41
N ASN A 152 -13.51 -11.86 -19.14
CA ASN A 152 -12.69 -13.06 -19.26
C ASN A 152 -12.14 -13.52 -17.91
N PHE A 153 -11.70 -12.59 -17.06
CA PHE A 153 -11.19 -12.90 -15.72
C PHE A 153 -12.29 -13.49 -14.82
N CYS A 154 -13.47 -12.89 -14.79
CA CYS A 154 -14.62 -13.40 -14.05
C CYS A 154 -15.07 -14.77 -14.55
N SER A 155 -15.03 -15.01 -15.86
CA SER A 155 -15.37 -16.31 -16.45
C SER A 155 -14.40 -17.42 -16.02
N ILE A 156 -13.10 -17.12 -15.95
CA ILE A 156 -12.08 -18.07 -15.47
C ILE A 156 -12.32 -18.41 -14.00
N ILE A 157 -12.60 -17.41 -13.15
CA ILE A 157 -12.87 -17.64 -11.73
C ILE A 157 -14.12 -18.50 -11.55
N LEU A 158 -15.19 -18.21 -12.29
CA LEU A 158 -16.42 -19.00 -12.25
C LEU A 158 -16.15 -20.46 -12.63
N PHE A 159 -15.38 -20.68 -13.69
CA PHE A 159 -15.01 -22.02 -14.14
C PHE A 159 -14.23 -22.79 -13.06
N ILE A 160 -13.27 -22.13 -12.41
CA ILE A 160 -12.48 -22.74 -11.32
C ILE A 160 -13.38 -23.12 -10.13
N LEU A 161 -14.32 -22.25 -9.74
CA LEU A 161 -15.25 -22.53 -8.64
C LEU A 161 -16.16 -23.72 -8.96
N ILE A 162 -16.68 -23.79 -10.19
CA ILE A 162 -17.50 -24.93 -10.64
C ILE A 162 -16.68 -26.22 -10.63
N ALA A 163 -15.43 -26.18 -11.11
CA ALA A 163 -14.55 -27.35 -11.11
C ALA A 163 -14.25 -27.84 -9.68
N PHE A 164 -13.96 -26.93 -8.74
CA PHE A 164 -13.77 -27.30 -7.34
C PHE A 164 -15.03 -27.92 -6.73
N TYR A 165 -16.20 -27.37 -7.04
CA TYR A 165 -17.46 -27.90 -6.53
C TYR A 165 -17.73 -29.33 -7.04
N THR A 166 -17.53 -29.59 -8.33
CA THR A 166 -17.77 -30.93 -8.91
C THR A 166 -16.74 -31.96 -8.46
N ILE A 167 -15.47 -31.57 -8.30
CA ILE A 167 -14.43 -32.45 -7.75
C ILE A 167 -14.75 -32.77 -6.28
N SER A 168 -15.13 -31.78 -5.49
CA SER A 168 -15.48 -31.97 -4.09
C SER A 168 -16.67 -32.91 -3.93
N SER A 169 -17.75 -32.70 -4.68
CA SER A 169 -18.94 -33.56 -4.62
C SER A 169 -18.62 -34.99 -5.06
N TRP A 170 -17.77 -35.17 -6.06
CA TRP A 170 -17.30 -36.49 -6.49
C TRP A 170 -16.47 -37.20 -5.40
N ILE A 171 -15.56 -36.49 -4.73
CA ILE A 171 -14.76 -37.05 -3.63
C ILE A 171 -15.65 -37.46 -2.45
N ILE A 172 -16.63 -36.63 -2.09
CA ILE A 172 -17.57 -36.92 -1.00
C ILE A 172 -18.39 -38.17 -1.34
N ALA A 173 -18.99 -38.25 -2.53
CA ALA A 173 -19.75 -39.42 -2.96
C ALA A 173 -18.90 -40.70 -2.98
N ARG A 174 -17.62 -40.61 -3.37
CA ARG A 174 -16.69 -41.73 -3.32
C ARG A 174 -16.39 -42.17 -1.88
N LYS A 175 -16.23 -41.23 -0.95
CA LYS A 175 -16.01 -41.54 0.47
C LYS A 175 -17.26 -42.14 1.10
N GLU A 176 -18.45 -41.63 0.80
CA GLU A 176 -19.72 -42.18 1.26
C GLU A 176 -19.91 -43.61 0.79
N THR A 177 -19.69 -43.89 -0.51
CA THR A 177 -19.79 -45.26 -1.03
C THR A 177 -18.77 -46.21 -0.41
N LEU A 178 -17.55 -45.75 -0.12
CA LEU A 178 -16.54 -46.54 0.59
C LEU A 178 -16.96 -46.82 2.04
N LEU A 179 -17.49 -45.81 2.72
CA LEU A 179 -17.95 -45.93 4.11
C LEU A 179 -19.15 -46.86 4.22
N CYS A 180 -20.12 -46.77 3.28
CA CYS A 180 -21.23 -47.71 3.18
C CYS A 180 -20.75 -49.15 2.96
N LYS A 181 -19.75 -49.37 2.10
CA LYS A 181 -19.16 -50.71 1.90
C LYS A 181 -18.47 -51.24 3.16
N ASN A 182 -17.68 -50.40 3.83
CA ASN A 182 -17.00 -50.79 5.07
C ASN A 182 -18.01 -51.08 6.19
N LEU A 183 -19.07 -50.29 6.31
CA LEU A 183 -20.14 -50.55 7.27
C LEU A 183 -20.91 -51.82 6.94
N GLN A 184 -21.22 -52.08 5.66
CA GLN A 184 -21.84 -53.35 5.25
C GLN A 184 -20.95 -54.54 5.60
N GLN A 185 -19.63 -54.45 5.37
CA GLN A 185 -18.69 -55.49 5.77
C GLN A 185 -18.63 -55.69 7.28
N ILE A 186 -18.64 -54.62 8.07
CA ILE A 186 -18.69 -54.71 9.54
C ILE A 186 -20.00 -55.36 9.98
N CYS A 187 -21.14 -54.94 9.45
CA CYS A 187 -22.43 -55.54 9.77
C CYS A 187 -22.51 -57.02 9.33
N GLU A 188 -21.90 -57.41 8.21
CA GLU A 188 -21.84 -58.81 7.78
C GLU A 188 -20.93 -59.66 8.69
N LEU A 189 -19.82 -59.11 9.17
CA LEU A 189 -18.93 -59.76 10.14
C LEU A 189 -19.61 -59.88 11.50
N GLU A 190 -20.27 -58.82 11.96
CA GLU A 190 -21.00 -58.78 13.23
C GLU A 190 -22.23 -59.71 13.18
N ASN A 191 -22.97 -59.77 12.06
CA ASN A 191 -24.05 -60.74 11.86
C ASN A 191 -23.53 -62.19 11.74
N LYS A 192 -22.30 -62.41 11.26
CA LYS A 192 -21.67 -63.75 11.29
C LYS A 192 -21.25 -64.17 12.70
N GLU A 193 -20.88 -63.21 13.55
CA GLU A 193 -20.57 -63.46 14.96
C GLU A 193 -21.85 -63.58 15.82
N LEU A 194 -22.91 -62.80 15.53
CA LEU A 194 -24.22 -62.83 16.20
C LEU A 194 -25.13 -63.99 15.75
N ASN A 195 -24.91 -64.62 14.59
CA ASN A 195 -25.62 -65.86 14.23
C ASN A 195 -25.22 -67.08 15.08
N LYS A 196 -24.34 -66.90 16.07
CA LYS A 196 -24.14 -67.88 17.16
C LYS A 196 -24.97 -67.61 18.40
N ASP A 197 -25.50 -66.41 18.60
CA ASP A 197 -26.37 -66.07 19.74
C ASP A 197 -27.41 -65.00 19.32
N GLU A 198 -28.63 -65.47 19.08
CA GLU A 198 -29.93 -64.77 19.01
C GLU A 198 -30.05 -63.38 18.32
N ASN A 199 -30.75 -63.40 17.18
CA ASN A 199 -31.83 -62.47 16.77
C ASN A 199 -31.78 -61.01 17.27
N ILE A 200 -30.80 -60.21 16.85
CA ILE A 200 -30.96 -58.75 16.75
C ILE A 200 -30.54 -58.31 15.37
N HIS A 201 -31.51 -58.26 14.46
CA HIS A 201 -31.36 -57.69 13.13
C HIS A 201 -31.19 -56.16 13.27
N ILE A 202 -29.96 -55.65 13.31
CA ILE A 202 -29.69 -54.22 13.14
C ILE A 202 -29.68 -53.92 11.64
N SER A 203 -30.87 -53.71 11.08
CA SER A 203 -31.11 -53.57 9.65
C SER A 203 -30.96 -52.13 9.12
N ASN A 204 -30.44 -51.17 9.90
CA ASN A 204 -30.32 -49.80 9.40
C ASN A 204 -29.05 -49.04 9.84
N PRO A 205 -28.06 -48.84 8.94
CA PRO A 205 -26.84 -48.08 9.23
C PRO A 205 -27.10 -46.61 9.58
N TYR A 206 -28.27 -46.06 9.22
CA TYR A 206 -28.65 -44.69 9.56
C TYR A 206 -28.84 -44.45 11.07
N TYR A 207 -29.22 -45.48 11.84
CA TYR A 207 -29.40 -45.34 13.29
C TYR A 207 -28.06 -45.22 14.04
N ALA A 208 -27.02 -45.86 13.52
CA ALA A 208 -25.67 -45.71 14.06
C ALA A 208 -25.15 -44.28 13.84
N ILE A 209 -25.43 -43.69 12.66
CA ILE A 209 -24.98 -42.35 12.30
C ILE A 209 -25.59 -41.29 13.24
N ASP A 210 -26.91 -41.33 13.47
CA ASP A 210 -27.59 -40.37 14.37
C ASP A 210 -27.07 -40.47 15.83
N LYS A 211 -26.71 -41.68 16.27
CA LYS A 211 -26.08 -41.88 17.59
C LYS A 211 -24.69 -41.24 17.68
N TYR A 212 -23.88 -41.33 16.63
CA TYR A 212 -22.56 -40.69 16.57
C TYR A 212 -22.65 -39.17 16.38
N GLU A 213 -23.62 -38.68 15.61
CA GLU A 213 -23.89 -37.26 15.42
C GLU A 213 -24.29 -36.60 16.75
N LYS A 214 -25.17 -37.24 17.52
CA LYS A 214 -25.52 -36.80 18.89
C LYS A 214 -24.32 -36.82 19.85
N LYS A 215 -23.34 -37.70 19.63
CA LYS A 215 -22.11 -37.76 20.43
C LYS A 215 -21.14 -36.63 20.06
N LEU A 216 -21.00 -36.33 18.77
CA LEU A 216 -20.20 -35.20 18.26
C LEU A 216 -20.79 -33.86 18.66
N LEU A 217 -22.12 -33.70 18.62
CA LEU A 217 -22.81 -32.49 19.07
C LEU A 217 -22.62 -32.24 20.57
N LYS A 218 -22.49 -33.30 21.40
CA LYS A 218 -22.14 -33.17 22.83
C LYS A 218 -20.68 -32.83 23.07
N GLU A 219 -19.78 -33.09 22.12
CA GLU A 219 -18.35 -32.77 22.19
C GLU A 219 -18.00 -31.35 21.70
N THR A 220 -18.99 -30.53 21.33
CA THR A 220 -18.85 -29.13 20.89
C THR A 220 -18.45 -28.12 22.00
N LYS A 221 -17.59 -28.52 22.94
CA LYS A 221 -16.87 -27.54 23.77
C LYS A 221 -15.54 -27.26 23.11
N ASP A 222 -15.34 -25.99 22.73
CA ASP A 222 -14.15 -25.46 22.08
C ASP A 222 -12.88 -26.06 22.67
N PHE A 223 -12.17 -26.81 21.85
CA PHE A 223 -10.78 -27.14 22.10
C PHE A 223 -10.00 -25.83 22.13
N PRO A 224 -9.33 -25.48 23.24
CA PRO A 224 -8.45 -24.33 23.24
C PRO A 224 -7.18 -24.72 22.48
N TYR A 225 -7.24 -24.78 21.15
CA TYR A 225 -6.06 -25.03 20.30
C TYR A 225 -5.03 -23.90 20.39
N PHE A 226 -5.45 -22.73 20.89
CA PHE A 226 -4.61 -21.57 21.04
C PHE A 226 -4.12 -21.48 22.48
N LEU A 227 -2.81 -21.31 22.63
CA LEU A 227 -2.16 -21.00 23.89
C LEU A 227 -2.72 -19.67 24.44
N LYS A 228 -3.53 -19.75 25.51
CA LYS A 228 -4.13 -18.58 26.18
C LYS A 228 -3.38 -18.22 27.47
N THR A 229 -2.06 -18.17 27.39
CA THR A 229 -1.21 -17.83 28.54
C THR A 229 -0.41 -16.56 28.28
N THR A 230 0.04 -15.94 29.37
CA THR A 230 0.87 -14.75 29.31
C THR A 230 2.20 -15.06 28.63
N ASN A 231 2.45 -14.45 27.47
CA ASN A 231 3.69 -14.67 26.72
C ASN A 231 4.95 -14.34 27.55
N VAL A 232 6.01 -15.13 27.39
CA VAL A 232 7.34 -14.93 27.98
C VAL A 232 7.82 -13.48 27.86
N SER A 233 7.63 -12.86 26.69
CA SER A 233 8.02 -11.47 26.47
C SER A 233 7.30 -10.49 27.41
N LYS A 234 6.02 -10.72 27.69
CA LYS A 234 5.26 -9.91 28.65
C LYS A 234 5.74 -10.16 30.08
N SER A 235 6.00 -11.42 30.44
CA SER A 235 6.52 -11.78 31.77
C SER A 235 7.89 -11.15 32.03
N LEU A 236 8.81 -11.21 31.08
CA LEU A 236 10.13 -10.56 31.17
C LEU A 236 10.02 -9.04 31.21
N SER A 237 9.14 -8.45 30.40
CA SER A 237 8.89 -7.00 30.44
C SER A 237 8.33 -6.55 31.79
N TRP A 238 7.43 -7.33 32.39
CA TRP A 238 6.90 -7.07 33.72
C TRP A 238 7.99 -7.15 34.79
N ILE A 239 8.81 -8.22 34.78
CA ILE A 239 9.96 -8.38 35.68
C ILE A 239 10.93 -7.20 35.58
N ASN A 240 11.27 -6.80 34.34
CA ASN A 240 12.20 -5.68 34.10
C ASN A 240 11.65 -4.32 34.56
N ASN A 241 10.32 -4.15 34.50
CA ASN A 241 9.66 -2.90 34.92
C ASN A 241 9.27 -2.89 36.42
N HIS A 242 9.40 -4.01 37.12
CA HIS A 242 9.03 -4.13 38.54
C HIS A 242 9.95 -3.28 39.42
N GLU A 243 9.38 -2.37 40.22
CA GLU A 243 10.14 -1.35 40.96
C GLU A 243 11.23 -1.95 41.86
N GLN A 244 10.92 -3.06 42.50
CA GLN A 244 11.78 -3.83 43.40
C GLN A 244 12.90 -4.57 42.66
N LEU A 245 12.70 -4.97 41.39
CA LEU A 245 13.69 -5.74 40.63
C LEU A 245 14.57 -4.88 39.71
N LYS A 246 14.27 -3.59 39.52
CA LYS A 246 15.13 -2.67 38.72
C LYS A 246 16.58 -2.59 39.21
N ALA A 247 16.80 -2.78 40.50
CA ALA A 247 18.13 -2.76 41.13
C ALA A 247 18.70 -4.16 41.42
N ALA A 248 18.01 -5.22 40.97
CA ALA A 248 18.40 -6.60 41.15
C ALA A 248 19.10 -7.15 39.91
N GLU A 249 20.01 -8.09 40.11
CA GLU A 249 20.65 -8.85 39.03
C GLU A 249 19.91 -10.19 38.89
N ILE A 250 19.32 -10.44 37.72
CA ILE A 250 18.63 -11.70 37.42
C ILE A 250 19.69 -12.71 36.98
N LEU A 251 19.83 -13.79 37.74
CA LEU A 251 20.80 -14.86 37.49
C LEU A 251 20.22 -15.96 36.62
N TYR A 252 18.95 -16.33 36.87
CA TYR A 252 18.26 -17.38 36.16
C TYR A 252 16.78 -17.05 36.00
N PHE A 253 16.23 -17.34 34.82
CA PHE A 253 14.82 -17.21 34.54
C PHE A 253 14.38 -18.43 33.72
N ASN A 254 13.42 -19.17 34.26
CA ASN A 254 12.79 -20.29 33.60
C ASN A 254 11.30 -20.06 33.47
N TYR A 255 10.76 -20.40 32.30
CA TYR A 255 9.35 -20.29 31.99
C TYR A 255 8.91 -21.64 31.45
N ASP A 256 8.14 -22.37 32.26
CA ASP A 256 7.70 -23.72 31.93
C ASP A 256 6.18 -23.81 31.92
N LEU A 257 5.67 -24.53 30.92
CA LEU A 257 4.25 -24.85 30.80
C LEU A 257 4.00 -26.18 31.52
N GLU A 258 3.54 -26.12 32.77
CA GLU A 258 3.39 -27.30 33.63
C GLU A 258 2.15 -28.13 33.26
N LYS A 259 1.02 -27.46 32.98
CA LYS A 259 -0.22 -28.14 32.54
C LYS A 259 -0.69 -27.59 31.21
N TYR A 260 -1.08 -28.50 30.32
CA TYR A 260 -1.59 -28.18 28.99
C TYR A 260 -2.47 -29.31 28.45
N PRO A 261 -3.48 -29.01 27.60
CA PRO A 261 -4.34 -30.03 27.03
C PRO A 261 -3.54 -31.07 26.24
N ASN A 262 -3.63 -32.33 26.67
CA ASN A 262 -3.02 -33.48 26.01
C ASN A 262 -4.07 -34.29 25.24
N VAL A 263 -3.62 -35.23 24.38
CA VAL A 263 -4.51 -36.09 23.58
C VAL A 263 -5.51 -36.85 24.47
N THR A 264 -5.07 -37.25 25.66
CA THR A 264 -5.86 -37.95 26.68
C THR A 264 -6.70 -36.99 27.52
N GLU A 265 -6.15 -35.82 27.88
CA GLU A 265 -6.74 -34.87 28.83
C GLU A 265 -7.01 -33.52 28.15
N LYS A 266 -7.97 -33.56 27.23
CA LYS A 266 -8.30 -32.46 26.32
C LYS A 266 -8.87 -31.19 26.98
N LYS A 267 -9.11 -31.21 28.30
CA LYS A 267 -9.80 -30.14 29.05
C LYS A 267 -8.92 -29.46 30.11
N GLU A 268 -7.64 -29.83 30.20
CA GLU A 268 -6.77 -29.18 31.19
C GLU A 268 -6.49 -27.71 30.82
N PRO A 269 -6.54 -26.78 31.79
CA PRO A 269 -6.18 -25.40 31.55
C PRO A 269 -4.66 -25.28 31.33
N TYR A 270 -4.27 -24.31 30.52
CA TYR A 270 -2.86 -23.96 30.38
C TYR A 270 -2.39 -23.25 31.66
N ILE A 271 -1.46 -23.86 32.38
CA ILE A 271 -0.85 -23.31 33.61
C ILE A 271 0.66 -23.19 33.38
N VAL A 272 1.16 -21.99 33.67
CA VAL A 272 2.56 -21.63 33.48
C VAL A 272 3.19 -21.38 34.84
N LYS A 273 4.32 -22.05 35.07
CA LYS A 273 5.18 -21.87 36.22
C LYS A 273 6.40 -21.06 35.80
N VAL A 274 6.70 -20.01 36.54
CA VAL A 274 7.92 -19.21 36.37
C VAL A 274 8.84 -19.49 37.55
N GLU A 275 10.10 -19.77 37.25
CA GLU A 275 11.15 -19.88 38.26
C GLU A 275 12.16 -18.76 38.02
N LEU A 276 12.46 -17.99 39.07
CA LEU A 276 13.32 -16.82 39.01
C LEU A 276 14.37 -16.92 40.11
N GLU A 277 15.64 -16.81 39.72
CA GLU A 277 16.76 -16.63 40.64
C GLU A 277 17.38 -15.26 40.43
N PHE A 278 17.51 -14.50 41.50
CA PHE A 278 17.98 -13.13 41.43
C PHE A 278 18.77 -12.73 42.68
N LYS A 279 19.69 -11.79 42.50
CA LYS A 279 20.52 -11.22 43.55
C LYS A 279 20.13 -9.77 43.78
N THR A 280 19.94 -9.38 45.03
CA THR A 280 19.59 -7.99 45.40
C THR A 280 20.68 -7.38 46.26
N LYS A 281 20.81 -6.04 46.20
CA LYS A 281 21.77 -5.28 47.02
C LYS A 281 21.40 -5.28 48.51
N THR A 282 20.11 -5.38 48.82
CA THR A 282 19.59 -5.33 50.19
C THR A 282 18.50 -6.39 50.38
N PRO A 283 18.56 -7.22 51.43
CA PRO A 283 17.54 -8.24 51.71
C PRO A 283 16.10 -7.69 51.84
N ALA A 284 15.95 -6.42 52.21
CA ALA A 284 14.65 -5.74 52.27
C ALA A 284 13.94 -5.70 50.91
N ILE A 285 14.69 -5.54 49.82
CA ILE A 285 14.14 -5.49 48.46
C ILE A 285 13.56 -6.85 48.06
N ALA A 286 14.26 -7.94 48.39
CA ALA A 286 13.78 -9.29 48.15
C ALA A 286 12.49 -9.59 48.93
N ARG A 287 12.39 -9.14 50.19
CA ARG A 287 11.16 -9.27 50.99
C ARG A 287 10.00 -8.49 50.39
N CYS A 288 10.20 -7.25 49.98
CA CYS A 288 9.15 -6.45 49.33
C CYS A 288 8.69 -7.08 48.01
N PHE A 289 9.58 -7.73 47.26
CA PHE A 289 9.20 -8.46 46.05
C PHE A 289 8.35 -9.69 46.39
N TYR A 290 8.73 -10.48 47.39
CA TYR A 290 7.90 -11.59 47.89
C TYR A 290 6.50 -11.12 48.31
N ASP A 291 6.41 -10.04 49.08
CA ASP A 291 5.13 -9.47 49.50
C ASP A 291 4.26 -9.03 48.31
N SER A 292 4.86 -8.49 47.24
CA SER A 292 4.15 -8.15 46.00
C SER A 292 3.64 -9.39 45.25
N LEU A 293 4.42 -10.47 45.22
CA LEU A 293 4.00 -11.75 44.63
C LEU A 293 2.81 -12.33 45.39
N THR A 294 2.86 -12.37 46.73
CA THR A 294 1.78 -12.91 47.58
C THR A 294 0.49 -12.10 47.47
N LYS A 295 0.58 -10.79 47.20
CA LYS A 295 -0.59 -9.93 46.96
C LYS A 295 -1.22 -10.12 45.58
N GLY A 296 -0.61 -10.92 44.69
CA GLY A 296 -1.11 -11.16 43.33
C GLY A 296 -1.03 -9.93 42.41
N GLU A 297 -0.05 -9.05 42.65
CA GLU A 297 0.14 -7.84 41.86
C GLU A 297 0.53 -8.20 40.41
N GLY A 298 -0.19 -7.62 39.44
CA GLY A 298 0.07 -7.82 38.02
C GLY A 298 -0.29 -9.21 37.50
N LEU A 299 0.71 -9.93 37.00
CA LEU A 299 0.58 -11.16 36.20
C LEU A 299 0.56 -12.46 37.02
N VAL A 300 0.75 -12.39 38.33
CA VAL A 300 0.87 -13.54 39.24
C VAL A 300 -0.49 -13.95 39.76
N ASP A 301 -0.83 -15.24 39.67
CA ASP A 301 -2.08 -15.77 40.26
C ASP A 301 -1.91 -15.95 41.79
N PRO A 302 -2.65 -15.20 42.63
CA PRO A 302 -2.56 -15.35 44.09
C PRO A 302 -3.21 -16.63 44.63
N GLY A 303 -3.91 -17.39 43.78
CA GLY A 303 -4.58 -18.63 44.18
C GLY A 303 -3.67 -19.85 44.25
N ASP A 304 -2.50 -19.81 43.62
CA ASP A 304 -1.56 -20.94 43.53
C ASP A 304 -0.33 -20.73 44.42
N GLU A 305 0.38 -21.83 44.72
CA GLU A 305 1.50 -21.83 45.66
C GLU A 305 2.72 -21.05 45.14
N ILE A 306 3.30 -20.21 46.01
CA ILE A 306 4.54 -19.48 45.75
C ILE A 306 5.65 -20.10 46.60
N THR A 307 6.67 -20.66 45.95
CA THR A 307 7.86 -21.14 46.66
C THR A 307 8.90 -20.02 46.78
N TRP A 308 9.56 -19.96 47.94
CA TRP A 308 10.59 -18.96 48.23
C TRP A 308 11.74 -19.61 48.98
N GLU A 309 12.93 -19.54 48.40
CA GLU A 309 14.17 -20.09 48.94
C GLU A 309 15.22 -18.99 49.05
N VAL A 310 15.83 -18.89 50.24
CA VAL A 310 16.96 -17.99 50.49
C VAL A 310 18.23 -18.81 50.40
N LEU A 311 19.03 -18.56 49.36
CA LEU A 311 20.36 -19.12 49.20
C LEU A 311 21.39 -18.10 49.70
N ASN A 312 22.61 -18.54 50.02
CA ASN A 312 23.60 -17.73 50.74
C ASN A 312 23.86 -16.33 50.15
N ASP A 313 23.71 -16.16 48.83
CA ASP A 313 24.02 -14.90 48.12
C ASP A 313 22.94 -14.51 47.07
N HIS A 314 21.84 -15.27 46.97
CA HIS A 314 20.76 -15.03 46.01
C HIS A 314 19.43 -15.61 46.49
N TYR A 315 18.35 -15.21 45.83
CA TYR A 315 16.99 -15.62 46.15
C TYR A 315 16.42 -16.40 44.98
N LYS A 316 15.74 -17.51 45.28
CA LYS A 316 15.01 -18.30 44.30
C LYS A 316 13.54 -18.29 44.63
N THR A 317 12.70 -18.03 43.65
CA THR A 317 11.25 -18.07 43.80
C THR A 317 10.61 -18.78 42.62
N SER A 318 9.52 -19.51 42.88
CA SER A 318 8.65 -19.99 41.82
C SER A 318 7.20 -19.60 42.07
N PHE A 319 6.50 -19.19 41.02
CA PHE A 319 5.12 -18.73 41.08
C PHE A 319 4.39 -18.98 39.75
N TYR A 320 3.07 -18.93 39.81
CA TYR A 320 2.19 -19.20 38.67
C TYR A 320 1.65 -17.92 38.04
N LEU A 321 1.51 -17.94 36.72
CA LEU A 321 0.94 -16.80 35.97
C LEU A 321 -0.56 -16.95 35.76
N LYS A 322 -1.29 -15.83 35.78
CA LYS A 322 -2.72 -15.78 35.44
C LYS A 322 -2.94 -16.26 34.01
N SER A 323 -3.91 -17.14 33.84
CA SER A 323 -4.45 -17.52 32.53
C SER A 323 -5.40 -16.43 32.03
N ASP A 324 -5.28 -16.02 30.76
CA ASP A 324 -6.14 -14.99 30.14
C ASP A 324 -7.60 -15.47 29.90
N ASN A 325 -7.98 -16.62 30.46
CA ASN A 325 -9.36 -17.08 30.44
C ASN A 325 -10.18 -16.32 31.51
N PRO A 326 -11.23 -15.58 31.13
CA PRO A 326 -12.21 -15.14 32.11
C PRO A 326 -12.83 -16.40 32.72
N LYS A 327 -12.60 -16.62 34.02
CA LYS A 327 -13.44 -17.52 34.81
C LYS A 327 -14.87 -16.98 34.65
N LYS A 328 -15.69 -17.64 33.83
CA LYS A 328 -17.12 -17.37 33.70
C LYS A 328 -17.88 -18.16 34.73
#